data_AF-G1N864-F1
#
_entry.id   AF-G1N864-F1
#
_cell.length_a   1.000
_cell.length_b   1.000
_cell.length_c   1.000
_cell.angle_alpha   90.00
_cell.angle_beta   90.00
_cell.angle_gamma   90.00
#
_symmetry.space_group_name_H-M   'P 1'
#
loop_
_entity.id
_entity.type
_entity.pdbx_description
1 polymer ?
#
loop_
_entity_poly.entity_id
_entity_poly.type
_entity_poly.pdbx_seq_one_letter_code
_entity_poly.pdbx_strand_id
1 'polypeptide(L)'
;MPEEQTQTIMAVDELQAIIERCQILEEADFRGEDYDLFQVAGQKCLEDGHAAQLLEVVQNVKNKVIIKNMGWNLISPLVRCILAYKKEDEKRELCLKILDQLVQLCNPKELFLGLLEQIEQTSGEQVCQTIMLLLQPLQTVLLKLQNKKAYSVGLSLAVIMNQLTPLPVPYTKQQIQEDKLGLCQCCNAVVDFAKPFVNEVVKNMEKSSEYNDTELKEELLKFCMKSLKYPLLTAQLEQMEGIEEHPFRHLAAEIIDILLDMRELMPLVFLHHKSRRSYWENQEFEDIERKNSADSLACLSYLVFVQHFGINCFPVVFSSSYLLQCNMTHVEVLLKRTEESMLSKGLDLFESCLLRMEDNSLLHQYLEFREFINVPQDLVKVMTLCPIEHLRKKSLSILQLFIDKFEAEGKYTLFRCLLKTSNHAGVEGYIIKNIKDQIHLSLTKTHDNIWFTGHHLISLLDLVLLLPEGAETDLLQNSDRIMASLNLLRYLVIKDCESDNQTGVWTALAKIEKNFLKPLHVGLNMSKAHYEAEIKNKKENRREAHSSNTICSLTVSGEKMPAMTTEMQLQVLHSALFTFDLIESVLARVEELIEVKVKSVMDENI
;
A
#
# COMPACT_ATOMS: atom_id res chain seq x y z
N MET A 1 -36.35 38.93 29.91
CA MET A 1 -35.29 39.94 30.12
C MET A 1 -34.83 40.09 31.59
N PRO A 2 -35.56 39.67 32.65
CA PRO A 2 -34.98 39.58 34.01
C PRO A 2 -34.27 38.25 34.31
N GLU A 3 -34.70 37.14 33.72
CA GLU A 3 -34.20 35.79 34.08
C GLU A 3 -32.75 35.53 33.66
N GLU A 4 -32.32 35.97 32.47
CA GLU A 4 -30.92 35.85 32.02
C GLU A 4 -29.93 36.65 32.88
N GLN A 5 -30.32 37.84 33.36
CA GLN A 5 -29.49 38.66 34.26
C GLN A 5 -29.41 38.10 35.69
N THR A 6 -30.39 37.30 36.10
CA THR A 6 -30.41 36.71 37.45
C THR A 6 -29.59 35.41 37.50
N GLN A 7 -29.58 34.62 36.42
CA GLN A 7 -28.72 33.43 36.30
C GLN A 7 -27.24 33.78 36.14
N THR A 8 -26.91 34.88 35.46
CA THR A 8 -25.52 35.33 35.19
C THR A 8 -24.73 35.76 36.43
N ILE A 9 -25.37 36.28 37.48
CA ILE A 9 -24.69 36.65 38.74
C ILE A 9 -24.40 35.40 39.59
N MET A 10 -25.28 34.39 39.50
CA MET A 10 -25.20 33.19 40.34
C MET A 10 -23.98 32.30 40.03
N ALA A 11 -23.56 32.18 38.76
CA ALA A 11 -22.46 31.28 38.39
C ALA A 11 -21.10 31.74 38.95
N VAL A 12 -20.82 33.05 38.90
CA VAL A 12 -19.59 33.64 39.44
C VAL A 12 -19.59 33.57 40.97
N ASP A 13 -20.72 33.85 41.61
CA ASP A 13 -20.89 33.76 43.06
C ASP A 13 -20.71 32.31 43.56
N GLU A 14 -21.24 31.32 42.83
CA GLU A 14 -21.04 29.90 43.12
C GLU A 14 -19.55 29.52 43.06
N LEU A 15 -18.84 29.93 42.00
CA LEU A 15 -17.41 29.67 41.87
C LEU A 15 -16.62 30.32 43.01
N GLN A 16 -16.93 31.56 43.35
CA GLN A 16 -16.25 32.30 44.41
C GLN A 16 -16.47 31.65 45.78
N ALA A 17 -17.70 31.21 46.09
CA ALA A 17 -18.02 30.50 47.33
C ALA A 17 -17.25 29.18 47.45
N ILE A 18 -17.09 28.43 46.34
CA ILE A 18 -16.29 27.20 46.31
C ILE A 18 -14.81 27.52 46.55
N ILE A 19 -14.27 28.55 45.88
CA ILE A 19 -12.88 28.99 46.08
C ILE A 19 -12.61 29.40 47.52
N GLU A 20 -13.49 30.21 48.13
CA GLU A 20 -13.34 30.65 49.52
C GLU A 20 -13.39 29.48 50.50
N ARG A 21 -14.27 28.51 50.27
CA ARG A 21 -14.31 27.27 51.05
C ARG A 21 -13.01 26.48 50.92
N CYS A 22 -12.51 26.29 49.69
CA CYS A 22 -11.29 25.52 49.42
C CYS A 22 -10.02 26.24 49.89
N GLN A 23 -10.01 27.56 50.00
CA GLN A 23 -8.88 28.33 50.55
C GLN A 23 -8.62 28.04 52.03
N ILE A 24 -9.62 27.58 52.77
CA ILE A 24 -9.53 27.28 54.20
C ILE A 24 -8.99 25.86 54.45
N LEU A 25 -9.08 24.98 53.45
CA LEU A 25 -8.68 23.58 53.55
C LEU A 25 -7.18 23.41 53.24
N GLU A 26 -6.55 22.42 53.86
CA GLU A 26 -5.22 21.96 53.45
C GLU A 26 -5.31 21.06 52.22
N GLU A 27 -4.20 20.95 51.45
CA GLU A 27 -4.14 20.17 50.20
C GLU A 27 -4.51 18.69 50.41
N ALA A 28 -4.26 18.13 51.59
CA ALA A 28 -4.59 16.74 51.94
C ALA A 28 -6.10 16.52 52.22
N ASP A 29 -6.85 17.59 52.48
CA ASP A 29 -8.26 17.53 52.90
C ASP A 29 -9.24 17.73 51.73
N PHE A 30 -8.75 17.97 50.51
CA PHE A 30 -9.59 18.07 49.33
C PHE A 30 -10.30 16.74 49.03
N ARG A 31 -11.63 16.77 48.96
CA ARG A 31 -12.47 15.60 48.66
C ARG A 31 -12.90 15.60 47.20
N GLY A 32 -13.23 14.43 46.65
CA GLY A 32 -13.71 14.30 45.26
C GLY A 32 -14.86 15.27 44.92
N GLU A 33 -15.79 15.49 45.85
CA GLU A 33 -16.88 16.47 45.72
C GLU A 33 -16.38 17.90 45.43
N ASP A 34 -15.25 18.30 46.00
CA ASP A 34 -14.70 19.65 45.80
C ASP A 34 -14.15 19.81 44.36
N TYR A 35 -13.62 18.74 43.77
CA TYR A 35 -13.18 18.71 42.36
C TYR A 35 -14.36 18.85 41.39
N ASP A 36 -15.44 18.10 41.64
CA ASP A 36 -16.66 18.11 40.82
C ASP A 36 -17.36 19.46 40.91
N LEU A 37 -17.52 20.00 42.12
CA LEU A 37 -18.13 21.32 42.32
C LEU A 37 -17.35 22.43 41.62
N PHE A 38 -16.01 22.40 41.73
CA PHE A 38 -15.16 23.35 41.03
C PHE A 38 -15.29 23.23 39.50
N GLN A 39 -15.33 22.02 38.97
CA GLN A 39 -15.54 21.78 37.54
C GLN A 39 -16.87 22.35 37.06
N VAL A 40 -17.97 22.03 37.75
CA VAL A 40 -19.33 22.46 37.36
C VAL A 40 -19.46 23.98 37.42
N ALA A 41 -18.97 24.61 38.50
CA ALA A 41 -19.02 26.06 38.63
C ALA A 41 -18.16 26.77 37.58
N GLY A 42 -16.95 26.27 37.32
CA GLY A 42 -16.07 26.80 36.27
C GLY A 42 -16.64 26.61 34.86
N GLN A 43 -17.29 25.46 34.59
CA GLN A 43 -17.98 25.21 33.32
C GLN A 43 -19.12 26.21 33.10
N LYS A 44 -19.99 26.41 34.10
CA LYS A 44 -21.07 27.42 34.03
C LYS A 44 -20.51 28.81 33.74
N CYS A 45 -19.45 29.21 34.44
CA CYS A 45 -18.80 30.51 34.19
C CYS A 45 -18.31 30.66 32.74
N LEU A 46 -17.78 29.59 32.13
CA LEU A 46 -17.33 29.62 30.75
C LEU A 46 -18.48 29.65 29.74
N GLU A 47 -19.53 28.87 29.99
CA GLU A 47 -20.74 28.79 29.14
C GLU A 47 -21.54 30.11 29.17
N ASP A 48 -21.60 30.77 30.32
CA ASP A 48 -22.27 32.06 30.52
C ASP A 48 -21.42 33.26 30.03
N GLY A 49 -20.18 33.01 29.57
CA GLY A 49 -19.30 34.02 29.00
C GLY A 49 -18.49 34.84 30.03
N HIS A 50 -18.38 34.38 31.27
CA HIS A 50 -17.62 34.99 32.37
C HIS A 50 -16.15 34.53 32.40
N ALA A 51 -15.51 34.44 31.22
CA ALA A 51 -14.11 34.02 31.10
C ALA A 51 -13.14 35.00 31.78
N ALA A 52 -13.45 36.30 31.81
CA ALA A 52 -12.61 37.30 32.46
C ALA A 52 -12.55 37.09 33.98
N GLN A 53 -13.70 36.85 34.62
CA GLN A 53 -13.79 36.58 36.05
C GLN A 53 -13.08 35.28 36.42
N LEU A 54 -13.26 34.23 35.61
CA LEU A 54 -12.54 32.97 35.81
C LEU A 54 -11.02 33.15 35.66
N LEU A 55 -10.56 33.98 34.72
CA LEU A 55 -9.14 34.30 34.57
C LEU A 55 -8.57 35.03 35.80
N GLU A 56 -9.32 35.97 36.38
CA GLU A 56 -8.93 36.65 37.64
C GLU A 56 -8.78 35.65 38.79
N VAL A 57 -9.71 34.70 38.91
CA VAL A 57 -9.64 33.61 39.90
C VAL A 57 -8.39 32.76 39.69
N VAL A 58 -8.06 32.41 38.44
CA VAL A 58 -6.89 31.59 38.11
C VAL A 58 -5.57 32.33 38.38
N GLN A 59 -5.51 33.63 38.11
CA GLN A 59 -4.30 34.45 38.32
C GLN A 59 -4.06 34.83 39.79
N ASN A 60 -5.07 34.71 40.65
CA ASN A 60 -4.96 35.09 42.04
C ASN A 60 -3.99 34.15 42.81
N VAL A 61 -2.93 34.75 43.38
CA VAL A 61 -1.88 34.04 44.12
C VAL A 61 -2.43 33.20 45.29
N LYS A 62 -3.55 33.65 45.91
CA LYS A 62 -4.20 32.92 47.00
C LYS A 62 -4.78 31.57 46.55
N ASN A 63 -5.13 31.46 45.27
CA ASN A 63 -5.79 30.28 44.72
C ASN A 63 -4.79 29.25 44.19
N LYS A 64 -3.48 29.51 44.27
CA LYS A 64 -2.46 28.70 43.62
C LYS A 64 -2.52 27.21 43.99
N VAL A 65 -2.79 26.87 45.25
CA VAL A 65 -2.90 25.46 45.70
C VAL A 65 -4.14 24.78 45.11
N ILE A 66 -5.25 25.51 45.00
CA ILE A 66 -6.49 25.04 44.41
C ILE A 66 -6.29 24.81 42.91
N ILE A 67 -5.77 25.82 42.19
CA ILE A 67 -5.52 25.73 40.75
C ILE A 67 -4.51 24.63 40.43
N LYS A 68 -3.46 24.46 41.26
CA LYS A 68 -2.49 23.38 41.12
C LYS A 68 -3.15 22.00 41.08
N ASN A 69 -4.15 21.76 41.91
CA ASN A 69 -4.75 20.43 42.08
C ASN A 69 -6.05 20.23 41.30
N MET A 70 -6.91 21.25 41.21
CA MET A 70 -8.24 21.17 40.61
C MET A 70 -8.33 21.84 39.24
N GLY A 71 -7.35 22.68 38.87
CA GLY A 71 -7.40 23.48 37.64
C GLY A 71 -7.51 22.66 36.35
N TRP A 72 -7.01 21.43 36.34
CA TRP A 72 -7.08 20.54 35.18
C TRP A 72 -8.53 20.14 34.83
N ASN A 73 -9.47 20.18 35.78
CA ASN A 73 -10.89 19.89 35.53
C ASN A 73 -11.54 20.89 34.56
N LEU A 74 -10.96 22.09 34.42
CA LEU A 74 -11.46 23.13 33.52
C LEU A 74 -11.07 22.90 32.06
N ILE A 75 -10.19 21.92 31.76
CA ILE A 75 -9.66 21.71 30.40
C ILE A 75 -10.78 21.36 29.42
N SER A 76 -11.67 20.41 29.75
CA SER A 76 -12.73 20.01 28.82
C SER A 76 -13.72 21.14 28.51
N PRO A 77 -14.26 21.86 29.51
CA PRO A 77 -15.06 23.07 29.26
C PRO A 77 -14.32 24.13 28.45
N LEU A 78 -13.04 24.40 28.74
CA LEU A 78 -12.25 25.40 28.03
C LEU A 78 -12.08 25.04 26.55
N VAL A 79 -11.70 23.81 26.25
CA VAL A 79 -11.51 23.34 24.86
C VAL A 79 -12.82 23.48 24.07
N ARG A 80 -13.95 23.08 24.67
CA ARG A 80 -15.27 23.23 24.06
C ARG A 80 -15.58 24.68 23.72
N CYS A 81 -15.35 25.60 24.66
CA CYS A 81 -15.58 27.03 24.44
C CYS A 81 -14.64 27.61 23.36
N ILE A 82 -13.34 27.27 23.38
CA ILE A 82 -12.36 27.76 22.41
C ILE A 82 -12.72 27.34 20.98
N LEU A 83 -13.23 26.11 20.81
CA LEU A 83 -13.66 25.58 19.52
C LEU A 83 -15.02 26.15 19.06
N ALA A 84 -15.90 26.50 19.99
CA ALA A 84 -17.20 27.12 19.68
C ALA A 84 -17.06 28.58 19.24
N TYR A 85 -16.07 29.33 19.77
CA TYR A 85 -15.86 30.72 19.44
C TYR A 85 -15.11 30.93 18.11
N LYS A 86 -15.46 32.01 17.41
CA LYS A 86 -14.76 32.41 16.17
C LYS A 86 -13.34 32.90 16.49
N LYS A 87 -12.44 32.85 15.50
CA LYS A 87 -11.03 33.19 15.71
C LYS A 87 -10.79 34.59 16.27
N GLU A 88 -11.62 35.55 15.89
CA GLU A 88 -11.53 36.99 16.23
C GLU A 88 -12.29 37.37 17.52
N ASP A 89 -12.88 36.40 18.22
CA ASP A 89 -13.68 36.67 19.43
C ASP A 89 -12.78 36.94 20.64
N GLU A 90 -12.99 38.07 21.34
CA GLU A 90 -12.29 38.42 22.58
C GLU A 90 -12.45 37.33 23.65
N LYS A 91 -13.60 36.65 23.68
CA LYS A 91 -13.86 35.52 24.60
C LYS A 91 -12.94 34.35 24.33
N ARG A 92 -12.62 34.09 23.06
CA ARG A 92 -11.66 33.04 22.66
C ARG A 92 -10.26 33.35 23.17
N GLU A 93 -9.84 34.61 23.06
CA GLU A 93 -8.53 35.06 23.57
C GLU A 93 -8.44 34.91 25.11
N LEU A 94 -9.51 35.24 25.83
CA LEU A 94 -9.59 35.02 27.28
C LEU A 94 -9.49 33.53 27.63
N CYS A 95 -10.22 32.65 26.94
CA CYS A 95 -10.13 31.21 27.17
C CYS A 95 -8.72 30.65 26.88
N LEU A 96 -8.05 31.13 25.83
CA LEU A 96 -6.66 30.76 25.53
C LEU A 96 -5.71 31.22 26.65
N LYS A 97 -5.88 32.44 27.17
CA LYS A 97 -5.10 32.94 28.32
C LYS A 97 -5.31 32.08 29.57
N ILE A 98 -6.55 31.63 29.84
CA ILE A 98 -6.82 30.71 30.95
C ILE A 98 -6.07 29.40 30.74
N LEU A 99 -6.16 28.81 29.54
CA LEU A 99 -5.45 27.57 29.20
C LEU A 99 -3.94 27.70 29.43
N ASP A 100 -3.32 28.79 28.99
CA ASP A 100 -1.90 29.07 29.20
C ASP A 100 -1.55 29.13 30.70
N GLN A 101 -2.38 29.80 31.51
CA GLN A 101 -2.18 29.85 32.96
C GLN A 101 -2.30 28.48 33.63
N LEU A 102 -3.27 27.66 33.22
CA LEU A 102 -3.43 26.30 33.73
C LEU A 102 -2.20 25.45 33.40
N VAL A 103 -1.65 25.56 32.18
CA VAL A 103 -0.40 24.89 31.78
C VAL A 103 0.79 25.29 32.66
N GLN A 104 0.80 26.51 33.19
CA GLN A 104 1.84 26.98 34.10
C GLN A 104 1.65 26.52 35.55
N LEU A 105 0.42 26.47 36.04
CA LEU A 105 0.11 26.34 37.47
C LEU A 105 -0.30 24.93 37.92
N CYS A 106 -0.94 24.15 37.04
CA CYS A 106 -1.47 22.82 37.37
C CYS A 106 -0.38 21.76 37.59
N ASN A 107 -0.73 20.71 38.33
CA ASN A 107 0.07 19.50 38.43
C ASN A 107 0.21 18.86 37.04
N PRO A 108 1.45 18.66 36.54
CA PRO A 108 1.67 18.20 35.17
C PRO A 108 1.14 16.79 34.91
N LYS A 109 0.99 15.93 35.93
CA LYS A 109 0.48 14.56 35.75
C LYS A 109 -1.01 14.56 35.39
N GLU A 110 -1.83 15.23 36.19
CA GLU A 110 -3.28 15.29 35.97
C GLU A 110 -3.59 16.14 34.74
N LEU A 111 -2.86 17.24 34.55
CA LEU A 111 -3.04 18.07 33.37
C LEU A 111 -2.70 17.32 32.07
N PHE A 112 -1.64 16.51 32.07
CA PHE A 112 -1.31 15.64 30.93
C PHE A 112 -2.47 14.71 30.58
N LEU A 113 -3.05 14.03 31.58
CA LEU A 113 -4.17 13.11 31.37
C LEU A 113 -5.41 13.85 30.85
N GLY A 114 -5.76 14.99 31.45
CA GLY A 114 -6.91 15.79 31.02
C GLY A 114 -6.76 16.32 29.58
N LEU A 115 -5.56 16.76 29.18
CA LEU A 115 -5.28 17.17 27.79
C LEU A 115 -5.39 16.00 26.82
N LEU A 116 -4.84 14.85 27.19
CA LEU A 116 -4.84 13.66 26.35
C LEU A 116 -6.25 13.09 26.15
N GLU A 117 -7.06 13.10 27.20
CA GLU A 117 -8.47 12.70 27.16
C GLU A 117 -9.27 13.53 26.17
N GLN A 118 -9.02 14.85 26.08
CA GLN A 118 -9.70 15.70 25.09
C GLN A 118 -9.35 15.33 23.64
N ILE A 119 -8.09 14.95 23.40
CA ILE A 119 -7.67 14.46 22.08
C ILE A 119 -8.36 13.13 21.78
N GLU A 120 -8.38 12.20 22.73
CA GLU A 120 -8.95 10.86 22.57
C GLU A 120 -10.47 10.86 22.36
N GLN A 121 -11.20 11.76 23.03
CA GLN A 121 -12.66 11.87 22.95
C GLN A 121 -13.14 12.61 21.69
N THR A 122 -12.28 13.42 21.07
CA THR A 122 -12.68 14.17 19.87
C THR A 122 -12.81 13.22 18.69
N SER A 123 -13.88 13.36 17.90
CA SER A 123 -14.08 12.59 16.67
C SER A 123 -14.64 13.44 15.54
N GLY A 124 -14.53 12.95 14.30
CA GLY A 124 -15.06 13.63 13.12
C GLY A 124 -14.23 14.85 12.69
N GLU A 125 -14.92 15.91 12.23
CA GLU A 125 -14.28 17.08 11.58
C GLU A 125 -13.44 17.95 12.53
N GLN A 126 -13.62 17.80 13.85
CA GLN A 126 -12.92 18.61 14.86
C GLN A 126 -11.56 18.06 15.30
N VAL A 127 -11.22 16.82 14.92
CA VAL A 127 -10.01 16.12 15.40
C VAL A 127 -8.74 16.96 15.22
N CYS A 128 -8.47 17.42 14.00
CA CYS A 128 -7.27 18.22 13.74
C CYS A 128 -7.30 19.56 14.46
N GLN A 129 -8.48 20.18 14.62
CA GLN A 129 -8.60 21.46 15.33
C GLN A 129 -8.27 21.30 16.82
N THR A 130 -8.78 20.25 17.46
CA THR A 130 -8.47 19.93 18.86
C THR A 130 -6.99 19.59 19.03
N ILE A 131 -6.42 18.75 18.16
CA ILE A 131 -4.99 18.41 18.21
C ILE A 131 -4.16 19.69 18.09
N MET A 132 -4.39 20.50 17.04
CA MET A 132 -3.65 21.74 16.81
C MET A 132 -3.72 22.71 17.99
N LEU A 133 -4.87 22.80 18.67
CA LEU A 133 -5.05 23.62 19.86
C LEU A 133 -4.21 23.10 21.04
N LEU A 134 -4.12 21.78 21.21
CA LEU A 134 -3.56 21.15 22.40
C LEU A 134 -2.09 20.73 22.28
N LEU A 135 -1.50 20.73 21.09
CA LEU A 135 -0.10 20.32 20.88
C LEU A 135 0.90 21.10 21.74
N GLN A 136 0.84 22.44 21.72
CA GLN A 136 1.78 23.26 22.49
C GLN A 136 1.55 23.17 24.02
N PRO A 137 0.30 23.21 24.54
CA PRO A 137 0.02 22.90 25.93
C PRO A 137 0.58 21.53 26.36
N LEU A 138 0.32 20.49 25.57
CA LEU A 138 0.76 19.14 25.83
C LEU A 138 2.28 19.03 25.84
N GLN A 139 2.98 19.64 24.88
CA GLN A 139 4.44 19.65 24.81
C GLN A 139 5.04 20.30 26.05
N THR A 140 4.48 21.43 26.48
CA THR A 140 4.94 22.17 27.67
C THR A 140 4.78 21.33 28.93
N VAL A 141 3.66 20.61 29.07
CA VAL A 141 3.41 19.71 30.21
C VAL A 141 4.38 18.52 30.19
N LEU A 142 4.57 17.89 29.04
CA LEU A 142 5.50 16.77 28.88
C LEU A 142 6.96 17.15 29.20
N LEU A 143 7.39 18.35 28.81
CA LEU A 143 8.72 18.85 29.15
C LEU A 143 8.90 19.12 30.66
N LYS A 144 7.82 19.37 31.40
CA LYS A 144 7.83 19.53 32.87
C LYS A 144 7.81 18.20 33.63
N LEU A 145 7.42 17.10 32.98
CA LEU A 145 7.39 15.79 33.63
C LEU A 145 8.81 15.29 33.91
N GLN A 146 9.07 14.96 35.18
CA GLN A 146 10.35 14.41 35.62
C GLN A 146 10.41 12.88 35.55
N ASN A 147 9.27 12.21 35.77
CA ASN A 147 9.18 10.74 35.81
C ASN A 147 8.30 10.23 34.67
N LYS A 148 8.64 9.05 34.12
CA LYS A 148 7.90 8.37 33.04
C LYS A 148 7.69 9.24 31.78
N LYS A 149 8.61 10.18 31.52
CA LYS A 149 8.51 11.11 30.40
C LYS A 149 8.47 10.38 29.05
N ALA A 150 9.34 9.38 28.84
CA ALA A 150 9.35 8.56 27.63
C ALA A 150 7.99 7.91 27.36
N TYR A 151 7.46 7.18 28.34
CA TYR A 151 6.11 6.61 28.29
C TYR A 151 5.03 7.67 27.97
N SER A 152 5.04 8.82 28.64
CA SER A 152 4.05 9.88 28.40
C SER A 152 4.13 10.47 26.99
N VAL A 153 5.34 10.67 26.46
CA VAL A 153 5.56 11.12 25.07
C VAL A 153 5.05 10.06 24.09
N GLY A 154 5.40 8.80 24.30
CA GLY A 154 4.94 7.67 23.49
C GLY A 154 3.42 7.56 23.48
N LEU A 155 2.79 7.67 24.64
CA LEU A 155 1.34 7.64 24.78
C LEU A 155 0.67 8.83 24.04
N SER A 156 1.21 10.05 24.17
CA SER A 156 0.72 11.22 23.44
C SER A 156 0.78 11.02 21.93
N LEU A 157 1.95 10.64 21.40
CA LEU A 157 2.12 10.42 19.96
C LEU A 157 1.22 9.28 19.48
N ALA A 158 1.07 8.22 20.27
CA ALA A 158 0.20 7.11 19.93
C ALA A 158 -1.27 7.53 19.83
N VAL A 159 -1.80 8.26 20.81
CA VAL A 159 -3.20 8.74 20.81
C VAL A 159 -3.42 9.72 19.65
N ILE A 160 -2.53 10.69 19.45
CA ILE A 160 -2.61 11.64 18.33
C ILE A 160 -2.67 10.89 17.00
N MET A 161 -1.74 9.97 16.76
CA MET A 161 -1.72 9.20 15.50
C MET A 161 -2.96 8.31 15.33
N ASN A 162 -3.46 7.72 16.42
CA ASN A 162 -4.68 6.92 16.38
C ASN A 162 -5.92 7.76 16.03
N GLN A 163 -5.96 9.04 16.43
CA GLN A 163 -7.03 9.98 16.07
C GLN A 163 -6.91 10.50 14.64
N LEU A 164 -5.69 10.62 14.11
CA LEU A 164 -5.48 11.05 12.73
C LEU A 164 -5.76 9.94 11.71
N THR A 165 -5.47 8.68 12.05
CA THR A 165 -5.58 7.53 11.12
C THR A 165 -6.94 7.37 10.42
N PRO A 166 -8.09 7.60 11.07
CA PRO A 166 -9.41 7.50 10.43
C PRO A 166 -9.70 8.59 9.40
N LEU A 167 -8.91 9.68 9.37
CA LEU A 167 -9.15 10.79 8.45
C LEU A 167 -8.75 10.40 7.01
N PRO A 168 -9.48 10.85 5.99
CA PRO A 168 -9.10 10.60 4.60
C PRO A 168 -7.85 11.40 4.22
N VAL A 169 -6.93 10.75 3.52
CA VAL A 169 -5.74 11.43 2.97
C VAL A 169 -6.14 12.16 1.69
N PRO A 170 -5.91 13.48 1.58
CA PRO A 170 -6.15 14.24 0.37
C PRO A 170 -5.42 13.64 -0.84
N TYR A 171 -6.16 13.46 -1.94
CA TYR A 171 -5.65 12.83 -3.17
C TYR A 171 -5.55 13.84 -4.32
N THR A 172 -6.59 14.66 -4.52
CA THR A 172 -6.61 15.64 -5.61
C THR A 172 -5.97 16.96 -5.21
N LYS A 173 -5.48 17.72 -6.20
CA LYS A 173 -4.97 19.09 -5.99
C LYS A 173 -5.94 19.98 -5.21
N GLN A 174 -7.24 19.89 -5.51
CA GLN A 174 -8.26 20.67 -4.80
C GLN A 174 -8.37 20.24 -3.33
N GLN A 175 -8.38 18.94 -3.04
CA GLN A 175 -8.44 18.44 -1.67
C GLN A 175 -7.22 18.85 -0.84
N ILE A 176 -6.03 18.86 -1.45
CA ILE A 176 -4.78 19.26 -0.79
C ILE A 176 -4.78 20.78 -0.50
N GLN A 177 -5.25 21.59 -1.46
CA GLN A 177 -5.32 23.04 -1.29
C GLN A 177 -6.37 23.47 -0.26
N GLU A 178 -7.53 22.82 -0.26
CA GLU A 178 -8.59 23.11 0.70
C GLU A 178 -8.25 22.58 2.10
N ASP A 179 -7.52 21.45 2.19
CA ASP A 179 -7.21 20.71 3.42
C ASP A 179 -8.38 20.75 4.42
N LYS A 180 -9.58 20.40 3.95
CA LYS A 180 -10.84 20.68 4.66
C LYS A 180 -10.85 20.19 6.10
N LEU A 181 -10.25 19.02 6.35
CA LEU A 181 -10.16 18.40 7.68
C LEU A 181 -8.87 18.78 8.43
N GLY A 182 -7.96 19.53 7.81
CA GLY A 182 -6.71 20.01 8.41
C GLY A 182 -5.62 18.94 8.59
N LEU A 183 -5.72 17.80 7.90
CA LEU A 183 -4.81 16.67 8.10
C LEU A 183 -3.38 17.04 7.73
N CYS A 184 -3.18 17.75 6.61
CA CYS A 184 -1.85 18.12 6.14
C CYS A 184 -1.14 19.03 7.14
N GLN A 185 -1.85 20.07 7.59
CA GLN A 185 -1.33 21.01 8.59
C GLN A 185 -1.07 20.31 9.93
N CYS A 186 -1.99 19.44 10.36
CA CYS A 186 -1.88 18.75 11.63
C CYS A 186 -0.69 17.79 11.65
N CYS A 187 -0.48 16.98 10.61
CA CYS A 187 0.67 16.06 10.57
C CYS A 187 2.01 16.81 10.67
N ASN A 188 2.16 17.94 9.99
CA ASN A 188 3.39 18.75 10.07
C ASN A 188 3.60 19.30 11.50
N ALA A 189 2.54 19.81 12.12
CA ALA A 189 2.60 20.31 13.50
C ALA A 189 2.92 19.21 14.52
N VAL A 190 2.45 17.97 14.30
CA VAL A 190 2.78 16.81 15.16
C VAL A 190 4.26 16.45 15.06
N VAL A 191 4.88 16.62 13.90
CA VAL A 191 6.33 16.44 13.76
C VAL A 191 7.10 17.54 14.51
N ASP A 192 6.69 18.80 14.37
CA ASP A 192 7.27 19.90 15.14
C ASP A 192 7.12 19.68 16.65
N PHE A 193 6.00 19.12 17.07
CA PHE A 193 5.77 18.70 18.45
C PHE A 193 6.80 17.65 18.93
N ALA A 194 7.24 16.73 18.07
CA ALA A 194 8.19 15.68 18.42
C ALA A 194 9.64 16.18 18.51
N LYS A 195 10.00 17.26 17.79
CA LYS A 195 11.40 17.76 17.65
C LYS A 195 12.15 17.95 18.97
N PRO A 196 11.58 18.56 20.03
CA PRO A 196 12.31 18.72 21.29
C PRO A 196 12.74 17.40 21.94
N PHE A 197 11.92 16.34 21.79
CA PHE A 197 12.20 15.03 22.34
C PHE A 197 13.24 14.27 21.48
N VAL A 198 13.21 14.45 20.16
CA VAL A 198 14.27 13.94 19.26
C VAL A 198 15.63 14.58 19.63
N ASN A 199 15.66 15.90 19.80
CA ASN A 199 16.85 16.64 20.21
C ASN A 199 17.42 16.18 21.56
N GLU A 200 16.54 15.78 22.48
CA GLU A 200 16.94 15.21 23.78
C GLU A 200 17.63 13.85 23.60
N VAL A 201 17.07 12.97 22.76
CA VAL A 201 17.69 11.68 22.41
C VAL A 201 19.05 11.88 21.74
N VAL A 202 19.16 12.77 20.76
CA VAL A 202 20.41 13.08 20.06
C VAL A 202 21.49 13.57 21.03
N LYS A 203 21.15 14.53 21.90
CA LYS A 203 22.08 15.05 22.92
C LYS A 203 22.52 13.99 23.91
N ASN A 204 21.67 13.03 24.25
CA ASN A 204 22.01 11.94 25.16
C ASN A 204 22.95 10.92 24.48
N MET A 205 22.72 10.61 23.19
CA MET A 205 23.61 9.75 22.40
C MET A 205 25.04 10.31 22.27
N GLU A 206 25.20 11.63 22.28
CA GLU A 206 26.53 12.28 22.24
C GLU A 206 27.28 12.23 23.58
N LYS A 207 26.55 12.11 24.70
CA LYS A 207 27.10 12.30 26.06
C LYS A 207 27.46 11.02 26.81
N SER A 208 26.85 9.87 26.51
CA SER A 208 27.03 8.64 27.29
C SER A 208 27.17 7.39 26.41
N SER A 209 28.08 6.48 26.79
CA SER A 209 28.18 5.12 26.22
C SER A 209 27.37 4.07 27.00
N GLU A 210 26.82 4.41 28.18
CA GLU A 210 26.28 3.43 29.14
C GLU A 210 24.82 3.67 29.58
N TYR A 211 24.22 4.82 29.29
CA TYR A 211 22.79 5.09 29.56
C TYR A 211 22.18 5.75 28.33
N ASN A 212 21.79 4.94 27.35
CA ASN A 212 20.89 5.38 26.30
C ASN A 212 19.51 5.55 26.92
N ASP A 213 18.84 6.68 26.67
CA ASP A 213 17.40 6.82 26.89
C ASP A 213 16.67 5.99 25.82
N THR A 214 16.82 4.66 25.91
CA THR A 214 16.34 3.69 24.92
C THR A 214 14.82 3.74 24.82
N GLU A 215 14.15 3.96 25.94
CA GLU A 215 12.69 4.05 26.00
C GLU A 215 12.17 5.23 25.16
N LEU A 216 12.72 6.44 25.32
CA LEU A 216 12.28 7.59 24.53
C LEU A 216 12.59 7.40 23.04
N LYS A 217 13.77 6.84 22.72
CA LYS A 217 14.13 6.50 21.33
C LYS A 217 13.12 5.51 20.73
N GLU A 218 12.77 4.45 21.45
CA GLU A 218 11.81 3.44 21.01
C GLU A 218 10.42 4.03 20.75
N GLU A 219 9.94 4.91 21.63
CA GLU A 219 8.65 5.59 21.44
C GLU A 219 8.66 6.54 20.22
N LEU A 220 9.75 7.26 19.99
CA LEU A 220 9.91 8.10 18.79
C LEU A 220 10.01 7.26 17.50
N LEU A 221 10.64 6.07 17.57
CA LEU A 221 10.66 5.14 16.45
C LEU A 221 9.25 4.61 16.15
N LYS A 222 8.47 4.23 17.16
CA LYS A 222 7.07 3.82 16.99
C LYS A 222 6.26 4.93 16.31
N PHE A 223 6.47 6.19 16.71
CA PHE A 223 5.88 7.34 16.02
C PHE A 223 6.28 7.42 14.55
N CYS A 224 7.57 7.34 14.22
CA CYS A 224 8.04 7.34 12.83
C CYS A 224 7.40 6.21 12.01
N MET A 225 7.36 5.00 12.57
CA MET A 225 6.74 3.84 11.91
C MET A 225 5.23 4.06 11.69
N LYS A 226 4.52 4.63 12.66
CA LYS A 226 3.11 5.02 12.47
C LYS A 226 2.94 6.06 11.37
N SER A 227 3.77 7.10 11.34
CA SER A 227 3.73 8.17 10.31
C SER A 227 4.04 7.65 8.90
N LEU A 228 4.98 6.71 8.78
CA LEU A 228 5.29 6.00 7.53
C LEU A 228 4.08 5.17 7.05
N LYS A 229 3.44 4.43 7.96
CA LYS A 229 2.24 3.65 7.63
C LYS A 229 1.06 4.54 7.26
N TYR A 230 0.87 5.65 7.97
CA TYR A 230 -0.18 6.62 7.71
C TYR A 230 0.27 8.01 8.19
N PRO A 231 0.13 9.08 7.38
CA PRO A 231 -0.54 9.12 6.07
C PRO A 231 0.40 8.81 4.90
N LEU A 232 1.71 8.63 5.14
CA LEU A 232 2.70 8.63 4.05
C LEU A 232 2.55 7.47 3.08
N LEU A 233 2.12 6.27 3.52
CA LEU A 233 1.90 5.14 2.62
C LEU A 233 0.73 5.36 1.66
N THR A 234 -0.32 6.08 2.08
CA THR A 234 -1.51 6.34 1.25
C THR A 234 -1.41 7.61 0.43
N ALA A 235 -0.61 8.58 0.86
CA ALA A 235 -0.38 9.86 0.16
C ALA A 235 0.31 9.70 -1.19
N GLN A 236 -0.10 10.46 -2.20
CA GLN A 236 0.68 10.63 -3.44
C GLN A 236 1.66 11.79 -3.26
N LEU A 237 2.95 11.55 -3.54
CA LEU A 237 4.03 12.53 -3.31
C LEU A 237 4.56 13.16 -4.60
N GLU A 238 4.02 12.77 -5.75
CA GLU A 238 4.40 13.30 -7.05
C GLU A 238 4.07 14.80 -7.14
N GLN A 239 4.94 15.55 -7.81
CA GLN A 239 4.71 16.97 -8.04
C GLN A 239 3.56 17.15 -9.03
N MET A 240 2.47 17.76 -8.56
CA MET A 240 1.36 18.18 -9.42
C MET A 240 1.61 19.58 -9.97
N GLU A 241 1.26 19.81 -11.24
CA GLU A 241 1.39 21.11 -11.88
C GLU A 241 0.72 22.22 -11.04
N GLY A 242 1.50 23.24 -10.67
CA GLY A 242 1.03 24.41 -9.92
C GLY A 242 0.82 24.21 -8.42
N ILE A 243 1.47 23.23 -7.80
CA ILE A 243 1.73 23.18 -6.35
C ILE A 243 3.26 23.31 -6.16
N GLU A 244 3.73 24.29 -5.39
CA GLU A 244 5.17 24.51 -5.16
C GLU A 244 5.80 23.35 -4.38
N GLU A 245 5.15 22.88 -3.30
CA GLU A 245 5.59 21.72 -2.52
C GLU A 245 4.41 20.97 -1.90
N HIS A 246 4.39 19.64 -2.05
CA HIS A 246 3.34 18.80 -1.51
C HIS A 246 3.47 18.68 0.02
N PRO A 247 2.42 18.91 0.85
CA PRO A 247 2.55 18.92 2.31
C PRO A 247 3.13 17.63 2.90
N PHE A 248 2.72 16.47 2.38
CA PHE A 248 3.27 15.18 2.83
C PHE A 248 4.72 14.93 2.37
N ARG A 249 5.26 15.73 1.46
CA ARG A 249 6.70 15.71 1.09
C ARG A 249 7.54 16.27 2.24
N HIS A 250 7.08 17.36 2.85
CA HIS A 250 7.69 17.94 4.05
C HIS A 250 7.62 16.96 5.23
N LEU A 251 6.43 16.38 5.49
CA LEU A 251 6.27 15.32 6.48
C LEU A 251 7.25 14.15 6.26
N ALA A 252 7.38 13.69 5.02
CA ALA A 252 8.32 12.61 4.68
C ALA A 252 9.77 13.02 4.95
N ALA A 253 10.19 14.21 4.54
CA ALA A 253 11.54 14.72 4.78
C ALA A 253 11.86 14.74 6.28
N GLU A 254 10.99 15.32 7.09
CA GLU A 254 11.20 15.46 8.52
C GLU A 254 11.22 14.10 9.24
N ILE A 255 10.37 13.14 8.85
CA ILE A 255 10.43 11.78 9.40
C ILE A 255 11.75 11.09 9.05
N ILE A 256 12.26 11.28 7.82
CA ILE A 256 13.56 10.74 7.42
C ILE A 256 14.70 11.41 8.19
N ASP A 257 14.63 12.72 8.41
CA ASP A 257 15.61 13.46 9.20
C ASP A 257 15.62 12.99 10.66
N ILE A 258 14.45 12.78 11.27
CA ILE A 258 14.35 12.20 12.62
C ILE A 258 15.01 10.80 12.68
N LEU A 259 14.79 9.95 11.67
CA LEU A 259 15.42 8.63 11.60
C LEU A 259 16.94 8.70 11.37
N LEU A 260 17.42 9.70 10.64
CA LEU A 260 18.85 9.95 10.44
C LEU A 260 19.51 10.42 11.74
N ASP A 261 18.91 11.39 12.42
CA ASP A 261 19.36 11.94 13.69
C ASP A 261 19.46 10.86 14.78
N MET A 262 18.48 9.96 14.83
CA MET A 262 18.47 8.80 15.75
C MET A 262 19.36 7.63 15.29
N ARG A 263 19.99 7.72 14.10
CA ARG A 263 20.82 6.70 13.45
C ARG A 263 20.11 5.37 13.15
N GLU A 264 18.82 5.43 12.84
CA GLU A 264 17.95 4.26 12.63
C GLU A 264 17.51 4.08 11.17
N LEU A 265 17.74 5.06 10.28
CA LEU A 265 17.38 4.92 8.86
C LEU A 265 17.99 3.67 8.22
N MET A 266 19.31 3.49 8.32
CA MET A 266 20.03 2.39 7.68
C MET A 266 19.68 1.00 8.28
N PRO A 267 19.64 0.83 9.62
CA PRO A 267 19.14 -0.41 10.22
C PRO A 267 17.75 -0.80 9.76
N LEU A 268 16.83 0.16 9.62
CA LEU A 268 15.44 -0.10 9.23
C LEU A 268 15.32 -0.49 7.75
N VAL A 269 16.01 0.23 6.84
CA VAL A 269 15.99 -0.10 5.40
C VAL A 269 16.55 -1.50 5.12
N PHE A 270 17.47 -1.99 5.95
CA PHE A 270 18.11 -3.31 5.78
C PHE A 270 17.68 -4.37 6.80
N LEU A 271 16.60 -4.12 7.55
CA LEU A 271 16.19 -4.97 8.68
C LEU A 271 15.98 -6.45 8.27
N HIS A 272 15.56 -6.69 7.03
CA HIS A 272 15.32 -8.04 6.48
C HIS A 272 16.60 -8.85 6.23
N HIS A 273 17.78 -8.22 6.14
CA HIS A 273 19.02 -8.91 5.77
C HIS A 273 19.83 -9.44 6.97
N LYS A 274 19.33 -9.24 8.21
CA LYS A 274 19.90 -9.85 9.41
C LYS A 274 18.81 -10.49 10.26
N SER A 275 19.04 -11.75 10.62
CA SER A 275 18.49 -12.36 11.82
C SER A 275 18.88 -11.50 13.04
N ARG A 276 18.13 -10.43 13.31
CA ARG A 276 18.06 -9.81 14.64
C ARG A 276 16.82 -10.37 15.34
N ARG A 277 16.92 -11.66 15.67
CA ARG A 277 16.24 -12.19 16.87
C ARG A 277 16.93 -11.56 18.08
N SER A 278 16.43 -10.43 18.55
CA SER A 278 16.60 -9.94 19.93
C SER A 278 16.13 -8.49 19.94
N TYR A 279 15.00 -8.23 20.61
CA TYR A 279 14.67 -7.02 21.39
C TYR A 279 13.20 -7.06 21.85
N TRP A 280 12.33 -7.81 21.16
CA TRP A 280 10.90 -7.89 21.46
C TRP A 280 10.52 -9.29 21.99
N GLU A 281 10.85 -9.57 23.25
CA GLU A 281 10.42 -10.78 23.95
C GLU A 281 8.94 -10.68 24.35
N ASN A 282 7.99 -10.82 23.43
CA ASN A 282 6.57 -11.12 23.75
C ASN A 282 5.80 -11.66 22.53
N GLN A 283 5.61 -12.99 22.49
CA GLN A 283 5.16 -13.76 21.32
C GLN A 283 3.69 -13.57 20.86
N GLU A 284 2.81 -12.93 21.64
CA GLU A 284 1.40 -12.74 21.27
C GLU A 284 1.10 -11.37 20.61
N PHE A 285 1.99 -10.38 20.76
CA PHE A 285 1.91 -9.07 20.10
C PHE A 285 2.70 -8.99 18.78
N GLU A 286 3.52 -10.00 18.49
CA GLU A 286 4.45 -10.01 17.36
C GLU A 286 3.76 -9.93 15.98
N ASP A 287 2.60 -10.53 15.75
CA ASP A 287 2.05 -10.66 14.39
C ASP A 287 1.34 -9.40 13.87
N ILE A 288 0.70 -8.63 14.75
CA ILE A 288 0.07 -7.35 14.39
C ILE A 288 1.15 -6.26 14.23
N GLU A 289 2.18 -6.27 15.08
CA GLU A 289 3.29 -5.32 15.01
C GLU A 289 4.27 -5.64 13.86
N ARG A 290 4.48 -6.93 13.50
CA ARG A 290 5.21 -7.35 12.27
C ARG A 290 4.52 -6.93 10.98
N LYS A 291 3.19 -7.09 10.88
CA LYS A 291 2.45 -6.65 9.67
C LYS A 291 2.40 -5.13 9.57
N ASN A 292 2.17 -4.45 10.70
CA ASN A 292 2.18 -2.98 10.74
C ASN A 292 3.56 -2.40 10.45
N SER A 293 4.64 -3.06 10.87
CA SER A 293 6.01 -2.65 10.52
C SER A 293 6.36 -2.92 9.06
N ALA A 294 5.87 -3.99 8.44
CA ALA A 294 6.13 -4.28 7.03
C ALA A 294 5.62 -3.17 6.09
N ASP A 295 4.42 -2.63 6.36
CA ASP A 295 3.84 -1.49 5.62
C ASP A 295 4.69 -0.22 5.77
N SER A 296 5.10 0.11 7.00
CA SER A 296 5.97 1.24 7.30
C SER A 296 7.33 1.12 6.62
N LEU A 297 7.95 -0.07 6.66
CA LEU A 297 9.25 -0.32 6.02
C LEU A 297 9.14 -0.27 4.50
N ALA A 298 8.03 -0.76 3.92
CA ALA A 298 7.80 -0.64 2.49
C ALA A 298 7.62 0.83 2.07
N CYS A 299 6.91 1.63 2.88
CA CYS A 299 6.85 3.08 2.67
C CYS A 299 8.23 3.73 2.79
N LEU A 300 9.02 3.36 3.81
CA LEU A 300 10.38 3.86 3.99
C LEU A 300 11.27 3.56 2.77
N SER A 301 11.23 2.32 2.29
CA SER A 301 11.95 1.89 1.10
C SER A 301 11.53 2.71 -0.14
N TYR A 302 10.22 2.92 -0.35
CA TYR A 302 9.71 3.79 -1.41
C TYR A 302 10.25 5.23 -1.29
N LEU A 303 10.20 5.82 -0.08
CA LEU A 303 10.70 7.19 0.15
C LEU A 303 12.20 7.33 -0.17
N VAL A 304 13.00 6.32 0.17
CA VAL A 304 14.44 6.33 -0.06
C VAL A 304 14.79 6.05 -1.52
N PHE A 305 14.24 4.98 -2.12
CA PHE A 305 14.67 4.50 -3.43
C PHE A 305 13.88 5.06 -4.62
N VAL A 306 12.70 5.63 -4.39
CA VAL A 306 11.88 6.27 -5.44
C VAL A 306 11.86 7.79 -5.25
N GLN A 307 11.56 8.27 -4.04
CA GLN A 307 11.48 9.71 -3.77
C GLN A 307 12.84 10.34 -3.40
N HIS A 308 13.88 9.51 -3.24
CA HIS A 308 15.26 9.94 -3.00
C HIS A 308 15.50 10.74 -1.71
N PHE A 309 14.62 10.58 -0.71
CA PHE A 309 14.87 11.14 0.62
C PHE A 309 16.02 10.42 1.32
N GLY A 310 16.94 11.18 1.91
CA GLY A 310 18.09 10.63 2.64
C GLY A 310 19.07 9.83 1.78
N ILE A 311 18.93 9.84 0.44
CA ILE A 311 19.74 8.99 -0.45
C ILE A 311 21.23 9.36 -0.42
N ASN A 312 21.56 10.61 -0.10
CA ASN A 312 22.93 11.09 0.03
C ASN A 312 23.69 10.43 1.19
N CYS A 313 22.98 9.92 2.19
CA CYS A 313 23.55 9.19 3.31
C CYS A 313 23.76 7.70 3.00
N PHE A 314 23.27 7.23 1.85
CA PHE A 314 23.25 5.82 1.50
C PHE A 314 24.61 5.39 0.90
N PRO A 315 25.23 4.31 1.41
CA PRO A 315 26.51 3.84 0.88
C PRO A 315 26.44 3.44 -0.59
N VAL A 316 27.35 3.99 -1.40
CA VAL A 316 27.43 3.71 -2.86
C VAL A 316 27.98 2.30 -3.15
N VAL A 317 28.48 1.59 -2.13
CA VAL A 317 29.11 0.26 -2.26
C VAL A 317 28.11 -0.88 -2.52
N PHE A 318 26.81 -0.66 -2.37
CA PHE A 318 25.80 -1.69 -2.56
C PHE A 318 25.55 -1.96 -4.05
N SER A 319 25.65 -3.22 -4.46
CA SER A 319 25.31 -3.63 -5.83
C SER A 319 23.80 -3.50 -6.09
N SER A 320 23.42 -3.22 -7.34
CA SER A 320 22.00 -3.11 -7.71
C SER A 320 21.23 -4.40 -7.42
N SER A 321 21.83 -5.58 -7.63
CA SER A 321 21.21 -6.88 -7.32
C SER A 321 20.97 -7.08 -5.81
N TYR A 322 21.88 -6.61 -4.96
CA TYR A 322 21.69 -6.63 -3.51
C TYR A 322 20.54 -5.72 -3.08
N LEU A 323 20.47 -4.51 -3.65
CA LEU A 323 19.39 -3.57 -3.36
C LEU A 323 18.04 -4.08 -3.86
N LEU A 324 18.00 -4.72 -5.03
CA LEU A 324 16.81 -5.40 -5.51
C LEU A 324 16.37 -6.45 -4.48
N GLN A 325 17.26 -7.35 -4.08
CA GLN A 325 16.96 -8.40 -3.11
C GLN A 325 16.39 -7.85 -1.79
N CYS A 326 16.99 -6.80 -1.23
CA CYS A 326 16.48 -6.16 -0.02
C CYS A 326 15.07 -5.60 -0.20
N ASN A 327 14.77 -5.02 -1.37
CA ASN A 327 13.49 -4.38 -1.63
C ASN A 327 12.40 -5.34 -2.11
N MET A 328 12.73 -6.56 -2.53
CA MET A 328 11.71 -7.52 -3.01
C MET A 328 10.65 -7.85 -1.96
N THR A 329 11.00 -7.91 -0.68
CA THR A 329 10.01 -8.10 0.42
C THR A 329 9.04 -6.92 0.50
N HIS A 330 9.53 -5.69 0.33
CA HIS A 330 8.70 -4.48 0.35
C HIS A 330 7.79 -4.38 -0.87
N VAL A 331 8.32 -4.74 -2.05
CA VAL A 331 7.53 -4.87 -3.28
C VAL A 331 6.41 -5.90 -3.09
N GLU A 332 6.71 -7.08 -2.54
CA GLU A 332 5.70 -8.12 -2.25
C GLU A 332 4.59 -7.59 -1.32
N VAL A 333 4.94 -6.84 -0.28
CA VAL A 333 3.96 -6.24 0.65
C VAL A 333 3.03 -5.26 -0.08
N LEU A 334 3.57 -4.41 -0.95
CA LEU A 334 2.80 -3.39 -1.66
C LEU A 334 1.94 -3.98 -2.79
N LEU A 335 2.44 -4.95 -3.55
CA LEU A 335 1.70 -5.56 -4.66
C LEU A 335 0.53 -6.46 -4.22
N LYS A 336 0.50 -6.87 -2.95
CA LYS A 336 -0.62 -7.60 -2.35
C LYS A 336 -1.80 -6.70 -1.94
N ARG A 337 -1.62 -5.38 -2.01
CA ARG A 337 -2.65 -4.39 -1.68
C ARG A 337 -3.61 -4.19 -2.85
N THR A 338 -4.74 -3.54 -2.58
CA THR A 338 -5.77 -3.27 -3.61
C THR A 338 -5.95 -1.77 -3.85
N GLU A 339 -5.46 -0.94 -2.93
CA GLU A 339 -5.49 0.51 -3.00
C GLU A 339 -4.56 1.02 -4.11
N GLU A 340 -5.06 1.94 -4.94
CA GLU A 340 -4.33 2.52 -6.08
C GLU A 340 -2.97 3.09 -5.67
N SER A 341 -2.93 3.89 -4.60
CA SER A 341 -1.71 4.54 -4.14
C SER A 341 -0.65 3.54 -3.65
N MET A 342 -1.05 2.47 -2.96
CA MET A 342 -0.12 1.45 -2.49
C MET A 342 0.41 0.59 -3.64
N LEU A 343 -0.48 0.19 -4.56
CA LEU A 343 -0.09 -0.57 -5.76
C LEU A 343 0.87 0.25 -6.63
N SER A 344 0.58 1.53 -6.88
CA SER A 344 1.46 2.41 -7.64
C SER A 344 2.86 2.46 -7.02
N LYS A 345 2.96 2.68 -5.70
CA LYS A 345 4.25 2.69 -4.99
C LYS A 345 5.01 1.38 -5.09
N GLY A 346 4.32 0.25 -5.03
CA GLY A 346 4.93 -1.07 -5.21
C GLY A 346 5.52 -1.26 -6.61
N LEU A 347 4.79 -0.82 -7.64
CA LEU A 347 5.24 -0.85 -9.02
C LEU A 347 6.42 0.12 -9.24
N ASP A 348 6.34 1.35 -8.72
CA ASP A 348 7.41 2.35 -8.84
C ASP A 348 8.70 1.90 -8.13
N LEU A 349 8.58 1.31 -6.94
CA LEU A 349 9.71 0.78 -6.20
C LEU A 349 10.39 -0.36 -6.96
N PHE A 350 9.60 -1.28 -7.52
CA PHE A 350 10.14 -2.39 -8.28
C PHE A 350 10.81 -1.91 -9.58
N GLU A 351 10.15 -1.02 -10.31
CA GLU A 351 10.69 -0.39 -11.52
C GLU A 351 12.00 0.34 -11.24
N SER A 352 12.05 1.19 -10.20
CA SER A 352 13.26 1.91 -9.79
C SER A 352 14.43 0.96 -9.47
N CYS A 353 14.17 -0.15 -8.77
CA CYS A 353 15.20 -1.15 -8.48
C CYS A 353 15.73 -1.82 -9.77
N LEU A 354 14.85 -2.15 -10.71
CA LEU A 354 15.22 -2.82 -11.95
C LEU A 354 15.94 -1.90 -12.94
N LEU A 355 15.54 -0.63 -13.05
CA LEU A 355 16.16 0.35 -13.96
C LEU A 355 17.65 0.60 -13.63
N ARG A 356 18.07 0.32 -12.39
CA ARG A 356 19.47 0.42 -11.95
C ARG A 356 20.32 -0.80 -12.34
N MET A 357 19.73 -1.80 -12.98
CA MET A 357 20.40 -3.04 -13.38
C MET A 357 20.60 -3.11 -14.89
N GLU A 358 21.71 -3.67 -15.31
CA GLU A 358 21.97 -4.03 -16.71
C GLU A 358 21.16 -5.28 -17.10
N ASP A 359 20.80 -5.39 -18.38
CA ASP A 359 20.07 -6.55 -18.89
C ASP A 359 20.94 -7.80 -18.83
N ASN A 360 20.34 -8.95 -18.52
CA ASN A 360 21.02 -10.23 -18.33
C ASN A 360 22.07 -10.26 -17.18
N SER A 361 22.02 -9.34 -16.22
CA SER A 361 22.96 -9.30 -15.08
C SER A 361 22.47 -10.01 -13.82
N LEU A 362 21.17 -10.31 -13.73
CA LEU A 362 20.57 -10.98 -12.58
C LEU A 362 20.68 -12.51 -12.73
N LEU A 363 21.40 -13.14 -11.81
CA LEU A 363 21.70 -14.57 -11.84
C LEU A 363 20.48 -15.42 -11.44
N HIS A 364 20.39 -16.65 -11.96
CA HIS A 364 19.30 -17.58 -11.66
C HIS A 364 19.16 -17.91 -10.16
N GLN A 365 20.25 -17.85 -9.38
CA GLN A 365 20.27 -18.12 -7.94
C GLN A 365 19.30 -17.22 -7.16
N TYR A 366 18.99 -16.03 -7.66
CA TYR A 366 18.01 -15.15 -7.03
C TYR A 366 16.59 -15.74 -7.02
N LEU A 367 16.27 -16.67 -7.93
CA LEU A 367 14.99 -17.37 -7.95
C LEU A 367 14.84 -18.39 -6.80
N GLU A 368 15.91 -18.68 -6.04
CA GLU A 368 15.83 -19.48 -4.82
C GLU A 368 15.15 -18.69 -3.68
N PHE A 369 15.16 -17.35 -3.74
CA PHE A 369 14.44 -16.51 -2.80
C PHE A 369 12.95 -16.47 -3.14
N ARG A 370 12.11 -16.68 -2.12
CA ARG A 370 10.64 -16.77 -2.27
C ARG A 370 10.05 -15.54 -2.96
N GLU A 371 10.56 -14.37 -2.61
CA GLU A 371 10.07 -13.08 -3.10
C GLU A 371 10.26 -12.95 -4.61
N PHE A 372 11.34 -13.50 -5.17
CA PHE A 372 11.60 -13.49 -6.62
C PHE A 372 10.67 -14.41 -7.42
N ILE A 373 9.94 -15.31 -6.76
CA ILE A 373 8.89 -16.13 -7.35
C ILE A 373 7.50 -15.51 -7.12
N ASN A 374 7.26 -15.01 -5.91
CA ASN A 374 5.96 -14.45 -5.52
C ASN A 374 5.67 -13.11 -6.20
N VAL A 375 6.64 -12.20 -6.26
CA VAL A 375 6.45 -10.85 -6.83
C VAL A 375 5.98 -10.91 -8.30
N PRO A 376 6.57 -11.73 -9.19
CA PRO A 376 6.03 -11.92 -10.54
C PRO A 376 4.58 -12.44 -10.57
N GLN A 377 4.20 -13.33 -9.65
CA GLN A 377 2.82 -13.80 -9.54
C GLN A 377 1.89 -12.69 -9.06
N ASP A 378 2.34 -11.85 -8.13
CA ASP A 378 1.58 -10.69 -7.68
C ASP A 378 1.46 -9.64 -8.80
N LEU A 379 2.48 -9.44 -9.65
CA LEU A 379 2.36 -8.65 -10.89
C LEU A 379 1.29 -9.21 -11.82
N VAL A 380 1.24 -10.54 -12.01
CA VAL A 380 0.19 -11.20 -12.81
C VAL A 380 -1.20 -10.94 -12.24
N LYS A 381 -1.37 -10.96 -10.91
CA LYS A 381 -2.64 -10.58 -10.27
C LYS A 381 -2.98 -9.12 -10.53
N VAL A 382 -2.03 -8.20 -10.43
CA VAL A 382 -2.25 -6.78 -10.77
C VAL A 382 -2.66 -6.65 -12.25
N MET A 383 -1.96 -7.32 -13.18
CA MET A 383 -2.23 -7.28 -14.61
C MET A 383 -3.63 -7.78 -15.00
N THR A 384 -4.20 -8.70 -14.22
CA THR A 384 -5.43 -9.41 -14.59
C THR A 384 -6.63 -9.01 -13.74
N LEU A 385 -6.42 -8.64 -12.47
CA LEU A 385 -7.49 -8.39 -11.50
C LEU A 385 -7.62 -6.92 -11.08
N CYS A 386 -6.58 -6.09 -11.27
CA CYS A 386 -6.66 -4.68 -10.87
C CYS A 386 -7.69 -3.93 -11.73
N PRO A 387 -8.63 -3.15 -11.15
CA PRO A 387 -9.63 -2.42 -11.93
C PRO A 387 -9.02 -1.28 -12.77
N ILE A 388 -7.84 -0.80 -12.41
CA ILE A 388 -7.21 0.40 -12.97
C ILE A 388 -6.30 0.04 -14.15
N GLU A 389 -6.68 0.47 -15.36
CA GLU A 389 -6.00 0.07 -16.60
C GLU A 389 -4.53 0.48 -16.69
N HIS A 390 -4.20 1.70 -16.26
CA HIS A 390 -2.81 2.18 -16.33
C HIS A 390 -1.89 1.36 -15.41
N LEU A 391 -2.37 0.93 -14.24
CA LEU A 391 -1.63 0.02 -13.35
C LEU A 391 -1.48 -1.37 -13.95
N ARG A 392 -2.53 -1.91 -14.62
CA ARG A 392 -2.42 -3.19 -15.34
C ARG A 392 -1.34 -3.14 -16.41
N LYS A 393 -1.31 -2.07 -17.22
CA LYS A 393 -0.30 -1.85 -18.26
C LYS A 393 1.10 -1.68 -17.68
N LYS A 394 1.23 -0.90 -16.60
CA LYS A 394 2.51 -0.71 -15.90
C LYS A 394 3.05 -2.02 -15.33
N SER A 395 2.19 -2.83 -14.72
CA SER A 395 2.56 -4.16 -14.19
C SER A 395 3.10 -5.09 -15.30
N LEU A 396 2.47 -5.10 -16.47
CA LEU A 396 2.97 -5.86 -17.63
C LEU A 396 4.35 -5.37 -18.09
N SER A 397 4.55 -4.05 -18.16
CA SER A 397 5.86 -3.49 -18.55
C SER A 397 6.97 -3.83 -17.55
N ILE A 398 6.65 -3.83 -16.24
CA ILE A 398 7.61 -4.19 -15.19
C ILE A 398 7.91 -5.68 -15.22
N LEU A 399 6.92 -6.53 -15.49
CA LEU A 399 7.17 -7.97 -15.69
C LEU A 399 8.16 -8.21 -16.84
N GLN A 400 8.00 -7.49 -17.95
CA GLN A 400 8.97 -7.56 -19.06
C GLN A 400 10.35 -7.08 -18.62
N LEU A 401 10.44 -5.93 -17.95
CA LEU A 401 11.70 -5.40 -17.45
C LEU A 401 12.40 -6.41 -16.52
N PHE A 402 11.65 -7.07 -15.64
CA PHE A 402 12.17 -8.11 -14.74
C PHE A 402 12.71 -9.32 -15.51
N ILE A 403 11.97 -9.79 -16.52
CA ILE A 403 12.43 -10.87 -17.41
C ILE A 403 13.76 -10.47 -18.08
N ASP A 404 13.86 -9.25 -18.58
CA ASP A 404 15.03 -8.77 -19.31
C ASP A 404 16.29 -8.71 -18.42
N LYS A 405 16.13 -8.49 -17.11
CA LYS A 405 17.26 -8.48 -16.16
C LYS A 405 17.89 -9.85 -15.92
N PHE A 406 17.14 -10.94 -16.01
CA PHE A 406 17.70 -12.28 -15.77
C PHE A 406 18.63 -12.75 -16.88
N GLU A 407 19.67 -13.49 -16.52
CA GLU A 407 20.43 -14.31 -17.46
C GLU A 407 19.58 -15.43 -18.09
N ALA A 408 20.11 -16.13 -19.09
CA ALA A 408 19.33 -17.13 -19.85
C ALA A 408 18.73 -18.25 -18.98
N GLU A 409 19.49 -18.80 -18.03
CA GLU A 409 19.02 -19.82 -17.09
C GLU A 409 17.89 -19.29 -16.18
N GLY A 410 18.05 -18.05 -15.71
CA GLY A 410 17.04 -17.36 -14.90
C GLY A 410 15.74 -17.18 -15.67
N LYS A 411 15.82 -16.69 -16.92
CA LYS A 411 14.65 -16.56 -17.80
C LYS A 411 13.96 -17.91 -18.00
N TYR A 412 14.72 -18.96 -18.31
CA TYR A 412 14.19 -20.31 -18.51
C TYR A 412 13.39 -20.79 -17.29
N THR A 413 13.98 -20.66 -16.10
CA THR A 413 13.37 -21.07 -14.83
C THR A 413 12.13 -20.25 -14.52
N LEU A 414 12.19 -18.93 -14.71
CA LEU A 414 11.07 -18.02 -14.49
C LEU A 414 9.90 -18.33 -15.44
N PHE A 415 10.18 -18.56 -16.73
CA PHE A 415 9.13 -18.93 -17.70
C PHE A 415 8.43 -20.22 -17.33
N ARG A 416 9.18 -21.25 -16.91
CA ARG A 416 8.58 -22.49 -16.41
C ARG A 416 7.68 -22.27 -15.21
N CYS A 417 8.10 -21.40 -14.28
CA CYS A 417 7.31 -21.06 -13.10
C CYS A 417 6.00 -20.37 -13.52
N LEU A 418 6.07 -19.34 -14.35
CA LEU A 418 4.91 -18.55 -14.76
C LEU A 418 3.92 -19.35 -15.62
N LEU A 419 4.39 -20.23 -16.51
CA LEU A 419 3.53 -21.14 -17.27
C LEU A 419 2.78 -22.16 -16.41
N LYS A 420 3.28 -22.45 -15.20
CA LYS A 420 2.63 -23.39 -14.26
C LYS A 420 1.73 -22.69 -13.24
N THR A 421 1.95 -21.40 -12.98
CA THR A 421 1.35 -20.70 -11.83
C THR A 421 0.42 -19.55 -12.21
N SER A 422 0.54 -18.97 -13.40
CA SER A 422 -0.25 -17.79 -13.79
C SER A 422 -1.74 -18.09 -14.02
N ASN A 423 -2.07 -19.28 -14.54
CA ASN A 423 -3.44 -19.74 -14.81
C ASN A 423 -4.28 -18.72 -15.61
N HIS A 424 -3.64 -17.99 -16.52
CA HIS A 424 -4.28 -16.97 -17.36
C HIS A 424 -3.72 -17.03 -18.78
N ALA A 425 -4.55 -17.47 -19.73
CA ALA A 425 -4.13 -17.77 -21.10
C ALA A 425 -3.42 -16.61 -21.81
N GLY A 426 -3.87 -15.37 -21.61
CA GLY A 426 -3.20 -14.19 -22.20
C GLY A 426 -1.80 -13.92 -21.62
N VAL A 427 -1.57 -14.23 -20.34
CA VAL A 427 -0.25 -14.07 -19.70
C VAL A 427 0.65 -15.20 -20.14
N GLU A 428 0.15 -16.43 -20.18
CA GLU A 428 0.90 -17.57 -20.70
C GLU A 428 1.29 -17.36 -22.18
N GLY A 429 0.38 -16.83 -22.99
CA GLY A 429 0.66 -16.41 -24.37
C GLY A 429 1.77 -15.35 -24.46
N TYR A 430 1.79 -14.40 -23.53
CA TYR A 430 2.86 -13.41 -23.41
C TYR A 430 4.22 -14.03 -23.04
N ILE A 431 4.24 -15.02 -22.14
CA ILE A 431 5.44 -15.78 -21.78
C ILE A 431 5.93 -16.62 -22.97
N ILE A 432 5.02 -17.26 -23.72
CA ILE A 432 5.34 -18.01 -24.94
C ILE A 432 5.99 -17.11 -25.99
N LYS A 433 5.51 -15.87 -26.14
CA LYS A 433 6.16 -14.88 -27.00
C LYS A 433 7.60 -14.60 -26.55
N ASN A 434 7.84 -14.40 -25.26
CA ASN A 434 9.18 -14.20 -24.72
C ASN A 434 10.10 -15.42 -24.93
N ILE A 435 9.57 -16.64 -24.79
CA ILE A 435 10.29 -17.88 -25.10
C ILE A 435 10.74 -17.88 -26.57
N LYS A 436 9.83 -17.56 -27.50
CA LYS A 436 10.15 -17.45 -28.93
C LYS A 436 11.28 -16.45 -29.18
N ASP A 437 11.25 -15.31 -28.51
CA ASP A 437 12.27 -14.27 -28.66
C ASP A 437 13.64 -14.73 -28.12
N GLN A 438 13.67 -15.47 -27.00
CA GLN A 438 14.92 -16.09 -26.50
C GLN A 438 15.45 -17.17 -27.43
N ILE A 439 14.60 -18.01 -28.02
CA ILE A 439 15.00 -19.00 -29.04
C ILE A 439 15.61 -18.28 -30.26
N HIS A 440 14.99 -17.19 -30.71
CA HIS A 440 15.53 -16.39 -31.82
C HIS A 440 16.93 -15.85 -31.51
N LEU A 441 17.14 -15.32 -30.30
CA LEU A 441 18.45 -14.84 -29.87
C LEU A 441 19.49 -15.95 -29.79
N SER A 442 19.13 -17.13 -29.26
CA SER A 442 20.03 -18.29 -29.18
C SER A 442 20.42 -18.83 -30.56
N LEU A 443 19.52 -18.80 -31.54
CA LEU A 443 19.82 -19.26 -32.91
C LEU A 443 20.60 -18.23 -33.75
N THR A 444 20.61 -16.95 -33.36
CA THR A 444 21.26 -15.88 -34.14
C THR A 444 22.60 -15.43 -33.59
N LYS A 445 22.83 -15.55 -32.28
CA LYS A 445 24.10 -15.18 -31.63
C LYS A 445 25.01 -16.41 -31.53
N THR A 446 26.29 -16.25 -31.84
CA THR A 446 27.35 -17.28 -31.73
C THR A 446 27.78 -17.55 -30.28
N HIS A 447 26.86 -17.48 -29.32
CA HIS A 447 27.12 -17.80 -27.91
C HIS A 447 26.28 -19.01 -27.51
N ASP A 448 26.90 -19.96 -26.80
CA ASP A 448 26.32 -21.25 -26.38
C ASP A 448 25.19 -21.09 -25.35
N ASN A 449 24.06 -20.48 -25.73
CA ASN A 449 22.87 -20.44 -24.89
C ASN A 449 22.07 -21.74 -25.05
N ILE A 450 22.51 -22.75 -24.31
CA ILE A 450 21.92 -24.10 -24.29
C ILE A 450 20.50 -24.17 -23.71
N TRP A 451 20.05 -23.14 -22.99
CA TRP A 451 18.78 -23.18 -22.26
C TRP A 451 17.55 -23.06 -23.16
N PHE A 452 17.71 -22.46 -24.34
CA PHE A 452 16.66 -22.29 -25.33
C PHE A 452 16.95 -23.04 -26.63
N THR A 453 17.77 -24.09 -26.56
CA THR A 453 18.01 -25.05 -27.65
C THR A 453 17.97 -26.49 -27.10
N GLY A 454 18.01 -27.48 -27.99
CA GLY A 454 18.09 -28.90 -27.64
C GLY A 454 17.13 -29.36 -26.54
N HIS A 455 17.63 -30.21 -25.64
CA HIS A 455 16.81 -30.88 -24.63
C HIS A 455 16.12 -29.94 -23.62
N HIS A 456 16.77 -28.83 -23.24
CA HIS A 456 16.17 -27.84 -22.35
C HIS A 456 14.96 -27.18 -22.99
N LEU A 457 15.07 -26.79 -24.27
CA LEU A 457 13.95 -26.26 -25.04
C LEU A 457 12.82 -27.27 -25.16
N ILE A 458 13.09 -28.53 -25.52
CA ILE A 458 12.04 -29.56 -25.63
C ILE A 458 11.25 -29.70 -24.33
N SER A 459 11.94 -29.71 -23.19
CA SER A 459 11.27 -29.81 -21.90
C SER A 459 10.45 -28.55 -21.54
N LEU A 460 10.77 -27.39 -22.12
CA LEU A 460 9.94 -26.18 -22.01
C LEU A 460 8.74 -26.23 -22.98
N LEU A 461 8.95 -26.74 -24.20
CA LEU A 461 7.88 -26.95 -25.18
C LEU A 461 6.83 -27.95 -24.68
N ASP A 462 7.22 -28.95 -23.87
CA ASP A 462 6.28 -29.85 -23.21
C ASP A 462 5.25 -29.13 -22.31
N LEU A 463 5.57 -27.93 -21.80
CA LEU A 463 4.62 -27.08 -21.07
C LEU A 463 3.79 -26.19 -21.99
N VAL A 464 4.37 -25.74 -23.10
CA VAL A 464 3.74 -24.79 -24.03
C VAL A 464 2.77 -25.48 -24.99
N LEU A 465 3.16 -26.64 -25.52
CA LEU A 465 2.44 -27.46 -26.49
C LEU A 465 1.63 -28.55 -25.77
N LEU A 466 0.82 -28.12 -24.81
CA LEU A 466 -0.04 -28.99 -24.01
C LEU A 466 -1.44 -28.40 -23.93
N LEU A 467 -2.44 -29.25 -24.15
CA LEU A 467 -3.84 -28.95 -23.88
C LEU A 467 -4.21 -29.55 -22.51
N PRO A 468 -4.62 -28.74 -21.51
CA PRO A 468 -4.88 -29.21 -20.14
C PRO A 468 -5.83 -30.41 -20.05
N GLU A 469 -6.87 -30.41 -20.89
CA GLU A 469 -7.92 -31.46 -20.93
C GLU A 469 -7.91 -32.18 -22.29
N GLY A 470 -6.78 -32.13 -23.00
CA GLY A 470 -6.69 -32.69 -24.35
C GLY A 470 -7.73 -32.08 -25.28
N ALA A 471 -8.48 -32.93 -25.99
CA ALA A 471 -9.51 -32.51 -26.94
C ALA A 471 -10.72 -31.80 -26.32
N GLU A 472 -10.94 -31.92 -25.00
CA GLU A 472 -12.07 -31.32 -24.29
C GLU A 472 -11.77 -29.91 -23.77
N THR A 473 -10.52 -29.44 -23.92
CA THR A 473 -10.08 -28.11 -23.48
C THR A 473 -10.98 -27.01 -24.06
N ASP A 474 -11.42 -26.06 -23.23
CA ASP A 474 -12.10 -24.85 -23.70
C ASP A 474 -11.16 -24.00 -24.58
N LEU A 475 -11.35 -24.11 -25.89
CA LEU A 475 -10.52 -23.44 -26.89
C LEU A 475 -10.75 -21.92 -26.94
N LEU A 476 -11.90 -21.41 -26.47
CA LEU A 476 -12.15 -19.97 -26.41
C LEU A 476 -11.37 -19.34 -25.27
N GLN A 477 -11.48 -19.92 -24.07
CA GLN A 477 -10.75 -19.43 -22.90
C GLN A 477 -9.23 -19.54 -23.09
N ASN A 478 -8.76 -20.56 -23.82
CA ASN A 478 -7.34 -20.79 -24.07
C ASN A 478 -6.84 -20.25 -25.42
N SER A 479 -7.67 -19.49 -26.15
CA SER A 479 -7.36 -19.05 -27.52
C SER A 479 -6.03 -18.30 -27.63
N ASP A 480 -5.77 -17.35 -26.75
CA ASP A 480 -4.51 -16.58 -26.73
C ASP A 480 -3.27 -17.48 -26.54
N ARG A 481 -3.34 -18.42 -25.59
CA ARG A 481 -2.26 -19.38 -25.32
C ARG A 481 -2.03 -20.30 -26.53
N ILE A 482 -3.10 -20.88 -27.06
CA ILE A 482 -3.05 -21.81 -28.20
C ILE A 482 -2.48 -21.11 -29.44
N MET A 483 -2.92 -19.89 -29.71
CA MET A 483 -2.42 -19.09 -30.83
C MET A 483 -0.94 -18.76 -30.66
N ALA A 484 -0.49 -18.41 -29.45
CA ALA A 484 0.93 -18.19 -29.18
C ALA A 484 1.75 -19.48 -29.37
N SER A 485 1.25 -20.62 -28.89
CA SER A 485 1.87 -21.95 -29.04
C SER A 485 2.01 -22.36 -30.52
N LEU A 486 0.95 -22.21 -31.32
CA LEU A 486 0.98 -22.51 -32.75
C LEU A 486 1.95 -21.60 -33.51
N ASN A 487 1.98 -20.31 -33.18
CA ASN A 487 2.92 -19.37 -33.80
C ASN A 487 4.38 -19.65 -33.41
N LEU A 488 4.63 -20.12 -32.18
CA LEU A 488 5.96 -20.60 -31.78
C LEU A 488 6.36 -21.84 -32.57
N LEU A 489 5.48 -22.85 -32.68
CA LEU A 489 5.77 -24.07 -33.45
C LEU A 489 6.01 -23.75 -34.92
N ARG A 490 5.18 -22.88 -35.51
CA ARG A 490 5.38 -22.35 -36.87
C ARG A 490 6.76 -21.73 -37.03
N TYR A 491 7.19 -20.92 -36.07
CA TYR A 491 8.50 -20.27 -36.10
C TYR A 491 9.64 -21.31 -36.08
N LEU A 492 9.56 -22.31 -35.20
CA LEU A 492 10.56 -23.38 -35.08
C LEU A 492 10.74 -24.15 -36.39
N VAL A 493 9.64 -24.60 -36.99
CA VAL A 493 9.65 -25.36 -38.26
C VAL A 493 10.22 -24.54 -39.43
N ILE A 494 10.00 -23.23 -39.43
CA ILE A 494 10.54 -22.34 -40.47
C ILE A 494 12.05 -22.13 -40.30
N LYS A 495 12.51 -21.97 -39.05
CA LYS A 495 13.86 -21.49 -38.75
C LYS A 495 14.90 -22.58 -38.59
N ASP A 496 14.52 -23.72 -38.01
CA ASP A 496 15.43 -24.84 -37.80
C ASP A 496 15.32 -25.84 -38.95
N CYS A 497 16.45 -26.24 -39.51
CA CYS A 497 16.50 -27.26 -40.56
C CYS A 497 16.58 -28.66 -39.95
N GLU A 498 15.95 -29.66 -40.57
CA GLU A 498 15.93 -31.03 -40.03
C GLU A 498 17.32 -31.66 -39.92
N SER A 499 18.23 -31.32 -40.83
CA SER A 499 19.60 -31.82 -40.84
C SER A 499 20.47 -31.26 -39.71
N ASP A 500 20.15 -30.07 -39.21
CA ASP A 500 20.89 -29.39 -38.13
C ASP A 500 20.20 -29.65 -36.77
N ASN A 501 18.88 -29.44 -36.73
CA ASN A 501 17.99 -29.74 -35.61
C ASN A 501 18.50 -29.17 -34.27
N GLN A 502 19.00 -27.93 -34.30
CA GLN A 502 19.57 -27.27 -33.12
C GLN A 502 18.53 -27.13 -31.99
N THR A 503 17.26 -26.92 -32.35
CA THR A 503 16.17 -26.78 -31.40
C THR A 503 15.68 -28.11 -30.83
N GLY A 504 16.01 -29.23 -31.50
CA GLY A 504 15.49 -30.56 -31.19
C GLY A 504 14.05 -30.80 -31.63
N VAL A 505 13.39 -29.83 -32.27
CA VAL A 505 11.96 -29.89 -32.62
C VAL A 505 11.64 -31.07 -33.53
N TRP A 506 12.54 -31.39 -34.47
CA TRP A 506 12.36 -32.48 -35.42
C TRP A 506 12.38 -33.85 -34.73
N THR A 507 13.21 -34.01 -33.69
CA THR A 507 13.21 -35.23 -32.86
C THR A 507 11.94 -35.36 -32.02
N ALA A 508 11.37 -34.24 -31.58
CA ALA A 508 10.15 -34.22 -30.76
C ALA A 508 8.84 -34.22 -31.58
N LEU A 509 8.91 -34.09 -32.91
CA LEU A 509 7.76 -33.84 -33.78
C LEU A 509 6.65 -34.89 -33.60
N ALA A 510 6.98 -36.18 -33.61
CA ALA A 510 6.01 -37.26 -33.43
C ALA A 510 5.26 -37.17 -32.08
N LYS A 511 5.94 -36.71 -31.02
CA LYS A 511 5.34 -36.48 -29.70
C LYS A 511 4.41 -35.26 -29.74
N ILE A 512 4.84 -34.17 -30.39
CA ILE A 512 4.06 -32.93 -30.54
C ILE A 512 2.79 -33.19 -31.35
N GLU A 513 2.87 -33.90 -32.47
CA GLU A 513 1.70 -34.29 -33.26
C GLU A 513 0.69 -35.08 -32.44
N LYS A 514 1.17 -36.08 -31.70
CA LYS A 514 0.32 -36.98 -30.90
C LYS A 514 -0.35 -36.25 -29.74
N ASN A 515 0.38 -35.39 -29.03
CA ASN A 515 -0.07 -34.83 -27.75
C ASN A 515 -0.70 -33.44 -27.87
N PHE A 516 -0.44 -32.72 -28.97
CA PHE A 516 -0.92 -31.35 -29.16
C PHE A 516 -1.74 -31.19 -30.44
N LEU A 517 -1.16 -31.44 -31.63
CA LEU A 517 -1.82 -31.12 -32.91
C LEU A 517 -3.07 -31.97 -33.16
N LYS A 518 -2.98 -33.30 -32.98
CA LYS A 518 -4.13 -34.20 -33.16
C LYS A 518 -5.26 -33.91 -32.17
N PRO A 519 -5.01 -33.80 -30.84
CA PRO A 519 -6.05 -33.40 -29.90
C PRO A 519 -6.66 -32.03 -30.20
N LEU A 520 -5.87 -31.06 -30.68
CA LEU A 520 -6.38 -29.74 -31.08
C LEU A 520 -7.34 -29.83 -32.26
N HIS A 521 -7.03 -30.62 -33.29
CA HIS A 521 -7.96 -30.92 -34.40
C HIS A 521 -9.28 -31.51 -33.91
N VAL A 522 -9.22 -32.50 -33.02
CA VAL A 522 -10.43 -33.11 -32.45
C VAL A 522 -11.24 -32.07 -31.68
N GLY A 523 -10.58 -31.27 -30.83
CA GLY A 523 -11.23 -30.21 -30.07
C GLY A 523 -11.88 -29.14 -30.95
N LEU A 524 -11.23 -28.72 -32.04
CA LEU A 524 -11.78 -27.77 -33.02
C LEU A 524 -13.02 -28.32 -33.70
N ASN A 525 -12.95 -29.56 -34.19
CA ASN A 525 -14.09 -30.22 -34.83
C ASN A 525 -15.29 -30.37 -33.88
N MET A 526 -15.03 -30.80 -32.65
CA MET A 526 -16.08 -30.91 -31.62
C MET A 526 -16.68 -29.55 -31.27
N SER A 527 -15.84 -28.54 -31.06
CA SER A 527 -16.28 -27.18 -30.70
C SER A 527 -17.09 -26.53 -31.82
N LYS A 528 -16.62 -26.59 -33.08
CA LYS A 528 -17.36 -26.05 -34.23
C LYS A 528 -18.71 -26.73 -34.39
N ALA A 529 -18.75 -28.07 -34.37
CA ALA A 529 -20.00 -28.81 -34.49
C ALA A 529 -21.00 -28.45 -33.38
N HIS A 530 -20.54 -28.30 -32.14
CA HIS A 530 -21.37 -27.88 -31.01
C HIS A 530 -21.96 -26.47 -31.22
N TYR A 531 -21.12 -25.49 -31.54
CA TYR A 531 -21.55 -24.10 -31.72
C TYR A 531 -22.43 -23.91 -32.96
N GLU A 532 -22.14 -24.61 -34.06
CA GLU A 532 -22.99 -24.61 -35.26
C GLU A 532 -24.37 -25.22 -34.99
N ALA A 533 -24.43 -26.34 -34.26
CA ALA A 533 -25.69 -26.94 -33.83
C ALA A 533 -26.49 -25.99 -32.93
N GLU A 534 -25.84 -25.32 -31.98
CA GLU A 534 -26.47 -24.34 -31.10
C GLU A 534 -27.02 -23.13 -31.87
N ILE A 535 -26.27 -22.63 -32.86
CA ILE A 535 -26.75 -21.57 -33.76
C ILE A 535 -27.98 -22.03 -34.54
N LYS A 536 -27.96 -23.26 -35.08
CA LYS A 536 -29.08 -23.83 -35.84
C LYS A 536 -30.32 -23.97 -34.95
N ASN A 537 -30.18 -24.57 -33.77
CA ASN A 537 -31.26 -24.73 -32.79
C ASN A 537 -31.87 -23.37 -32.41
N LYS A 538 -31.04 -22.35 -32.14
CA LYS A 538 -31.54 -21.00 -31.82
C LYS A 538 -32.24 -20.32 -32.99
N LYS A 539 -31.79 -20.54 -34.23
CA LYS A 539 -32.46 -20.02 -35.45
C LYS A 539 -33.80 -20.73 -35.71
N GLU A 540 -33.89 -22.02 -35.41
CA GLU A 540 -35.11 -22.82 -35.56
C GLU A 540 -36.15 -22.48 -34.46
N ASN A 541 -35.74 -22.40 -33.20
CA ASN A 541 -36.60 -21.98 -32.08
C ASN A 541 -37.15 -20.55 -32.25
N ARG A 542 -36.39 -19.66 -32.91
CA ARG A 542 -36.86 -18.31 -33.28
C ARG A 542 -38.00 -18.34 -34.32
N ARG A 543 -38.05 -19.36 -35.18
CA ARG A 543 -39.12 -19.53 -36.18
C ARG A 543 -40.39 -20.10 -35.57
N GLU A 544 -40.29 -20.84 -34.47
CA GLU A 544 -41.44 -21.45 -33.77
C GLU A 544 -42.02 -20.56 -32.66
N ALA A 545 -41.22 -19.71 -32.02
CA ALA A 545 -41.66 -18.82 -30.94
C ALA A 545 -41.85 -17.36 -31.41
N HIS A 546 -42.99 -17.05 -32.02
CA HIS A 546 -43.42 -15.66 -32.30
C HIS A 546 -44.00 -14.91 -31.07
N SER A 547 -43.81 -15.40 -29.83
CA SER A 547 -44.45 -14.78 -28.66
C SER A 547 -43.66 -14.76 -27.34
N SER A 548 -42.35 -15.01 -27.30
CA SER A 548 -41.60 -14.73 -26.06
C SER A 548 -40.16 -14.27 -26.31
N ASN A 549 -39.87 -13.02 -25.99
CA ASN A 549 -38.51 -12.54 -25.79
C ASN A 549 -37.97 -13.20 -24.52
N THR A 550 -37.36 -14.37 -24.64
CA THR A 550 -36.73 -15.04 -23.50
C THR A 550 -35.48 -14.25 -23.10
N ILE A 551 -35.65 -13.40 -22.09
CA ILE A 551 -34.57 -12.62 -21.48
C ILE A 551 -33.76 -13.56 -20.59
N CYS A 552 -32.53 -13.86 -20.99
CA CYS A 552 -31.58 -14.57 -20.13
C CYS A 552 -30.85 -13.55 -19.26
N SER A 553 -31.16 -13.50 -17.96
CA SER A 553 -30.41 -12.72 -16.97
C SER A 553 -29.46 -13.65 -16.22
N LEU A 554 -28.17 -13.57 -16.52
CA LEU A 554 -27.12 -14.23 -15.74
C LEU A 554 -26.58 -13.24 -14.71
N THR A 555 -26.39 -13.69 -13.47
CA THR A 555 -25.75 -12.89 -12.42
C THR A 555 -24.32 -13.39 -12.29
N VAL A 556 -23.34 -12.52 -12.56
CA VAL A 556 -21.92 -12.83 -12.36
C VAL A 556 -21.39 -11.88 -11.31
N SER A 557 -20.81 -12.43 -10.24
CA SER A 557 -20.21 -11.66 -9.14
C SER A 557 -21.15 -10.65 -8.45
N GLY A 558 -22.45 -10.96 -8.37
CA GLY A 558 -23.44 -10.13 -7.68
C GLY A 558 -24.06 -9.00 -8.53
N GLU A 559 -23.54 -8.73 -9.73
CA GLU A 559 -24.14 -7.80 -10.68
C GLU A 559 -24.98 -8.54 -11.73
N LYS A 560 -26.20 -8.02 -11.97
CA LYS A 560 -27.08 -8.56 -13.02
C LYS A 560 -26.58 -8.06 -14.38
N MET A 561 -26.08 -8.98 -15.20
CA MET A 561 -25.73 -8.65 -16.59
C MET A 561 -26.97 -8.15 -17.35
N PRO A 562 -26.82 -7.18 -18.27
CA PRO A 562 -27.93 -6.72 -19.09
C PRO A 562 -28.54 -7.88 -19.88
N ALA A 563 -29.87 -7.86 -19.98
CA ALA A 563 -30.66 -8.84 -20.71
C ALA A 563 -30.16 -8.99 -22.16
N MET A 564 -29.51 -10.11 -22.49
CA MET A 564 -28.98 -10.34 -23.83
C MET A 564 -30.10 -10.80 -24.77
N THR A 565 -30.34 -10.07 -25.85
CA THR A 565 -31.32 -10.45 -26.89
C THR A 565 -30.85 -11.69 -27.65
N THR A 566 -31.76 -12.43 -28.27
CA THR A 566 -31.43 -13.61 -29.09
C THR A 566 -30.45 -13.28 -30.23
N GLU A 567 -30.52 -12.07 -30.78
CA GLU A 567 -29.59 -11.61 -31.81
C GLU A 567 -28.18 -11.38 -31.27
N MET A 568 -28.05 -10.75 -30.10
CA MET A 568 -26.76 -10.60 -29.42
C MET A 568 -26.17 -11.97 -29.03
N GLN A 569 -27.00 -12.92 -28.60
CA GLN A 569 -26.56 -14.30 -28.32
C GLN A 569 -26.01 -15.00 -29.57
N LEU A 570 -26.69 -14.85 -30.72
CA LEU A 570 -26.21 -15.40 -31.98
C LEU A 570 -24.89 -14.75 -32.41
N GLN A 571 -24.72 -13.45 -32.19
CA GLN A 571 -23.45 -12.76 -32.48
C GLN A 571 -22.30 -13.31 -31.62
N VAL A 572 -22.53 -13.59 -30.33
CA VAL A 572 -21.52 -14.20 -29.46
C VAL A 572 -21.12 -15.59 -29.96
N LEU A 573 -22.08 -16.43 -30.35
CA LEU A 573 -21.78 -17.75 -30.92
C LEU A 573 -21.02 -17.66 -32.24
N HIS A 574 -21.37 -16.69 -33.10
CA HIS A 574 -20.63 -16.44 -34.34
C HIS A 574 -19.19 -15.95 -34.07
N SER A 575 -18.99 -15.11 -33.05
CA SER A 575 -17.64 -14.70 -32.62
C SER A 575 -16.78 -15.88 -32.18
N ALA A 576 -17.37 -16.86 -31.50
CA ALA A 576 -16.66 -18.09 -31.11
C ALA A 576 -16.21 -18.91 -32.33
N LEU A 577 -17.07 -19.06 -33.34
CA LEU A 577 -16.71 -19.75 -34.58
C LEU A 577 -15.54 -19.08 -35.31
N PHE A 578 -15.52 -17.73 -35.38
CA PHE A 578 -14.39 -17.01 -35.97
C PHE A 578 -13.07 -17.27 -35.25
N THR A 579 -13.10 -17.38 -33.92
CA THR A 579 -11.91 -17.77 -33.13
C THR A 579 -11.43 -19.17 -33.49
N PHE A 580 -12.35 -20.13 -33.64
CA PHE A 580 -11.99 -21.50 -34.05
C PHE A 580 -11.44 -21.56 -35.49
N ASP A 581 -12.03 -20.82 -36.42
CA ASP A 581 -11.54 -20.71 -37.79
C ASP A 581 -10.13 -20.10 -37.83
N LEU A 582 -9.87 -19.09 -37.00
CA LEU A 582 -8.53 -18.50 -36.88
C LEU A 582 -7.51 -19.52 -36.38
N ILE A 583 -7.82 -20.26 -35.31
CA ILE A 583 -6.92 -21.30 -34.78
C ILE A 583 -6.67 -22.39 -35.83
N GLU A 584 -7.72 -22.88 -36.49
CA GLU A 584 -7.60 -23.91 -37.53
C GLU A 584 -6.74 -23.44 -38.71
N SER A 585 -6.89 -22.19 -39.14
CA SER A 585 -6.09 -21.64 -40.24
C SER A 585 -4.58 -21.64 -39.93
N VAL A 586 -4.19 -21.35 -38.68
CA VAL A 586 -2.79 -21.38 -38.26
C VAL A 586 -2.30 -22.82 -38.08
N LEU A 587 -3.14 -23.70 -37.52
CA LEU A 587 -2.85 -25.13 -37.38
C LEU A 587 -2.57 -25.77 -38.74
N ALA A 588 -3.46 -25.59 -39.72
CA ALA A 588 -3.28 -26.10 -41.08
C ALA A 588 -1.98 -25.60 -41.72
N ARG A 589 -1.63 -24.31 -41.49
CA ARG A 589 -0.37 -23.75 -41.99
C ARG A 589 0.86 -24.37 -41.33
N VAL A 590 0.79 -24.71 -40.04
CA VAL A 590 1.89 -25.41 -39.34
C VAL A 590 2.10 -26.80 -39.95
N GLU A 591 1.03 -27.55 -40.17
CA GLU A 591 1.10 -28.90 -40.75
C GLU A 591 1.61 -28.89 -42.20
N GLU A 592 1.17 -27.94 -43.01
CA GLU A 592 1.68 -27.74 -44.38
C GLU A 592 3.20 -27.52 -44.38
N LEU A 593 3.71 -26.69 -43.46
CA LEU A 593 5.14 -26.41 -43.35
C LEU A 593 5.94 -27.64 -42.90
N ILE A 594 5.39 -28.42 -41.96
CA ILE A 594 5.99 -29.67 -41.51
C ILE A 594 6.10 -30.64 -42.69
N GLU A 595 5.02 -30.84 -43.45
CA GLU A 595 4.99 -31.76 -44.59
C GLU A 595 6.00 -31.36 -45.68
N VAL A 596 6.05 -30.06 -46.04
CA VAL A 596 6.97 -29.54 -47.06
C VAL A 596 8.43 -29.76 -46.66
N LYS A 597 8.77 -29.51 -45.39
CA LYS A 597 10.15 -29.65 -44.90
C LYS A 597 10.60 -31.10 -44.84
N VAL A 598 9.76 -32.01 -44.33
CA VAL A 598 10.08 -33.45 -44.29
C VAL A 598 10.27 -34.03 -45.70
N LYS A 599 9.41 -33.65 -46.66
CA LYS A 599 9.56 -34.08 -48.06
C LYS A 599 10.85 -33.58 -48.71
N SER A 600 11.21 -32.31 -48.48
CA SER A 600 12.45 -31.75 -49.04
C SER A 600 13.72 -32.48 -48.61
N VAL A 601 13.75 -32.97 -47.37
CA VAL A 601 14.89 -33.72 -46.83
C VAL A 601 14.93 -35.16 -47.36
N MET A 602 13.78 -35.77 -47.62
CA MET A 602 13.72 -37.07 -48.31
C MET A 602 14.25 -36.98 -49.73
N ASP A 603 13.95 -35.88 -50.45
CA ASP A 603 14.39 -35.66 -51.83
C ASP A 603 15.89 -35.26 -51.93
N GLU A 604 16.47 -34.64 -50.90
CA GLU A 604 17.91 -34.33 -50.83
C GLU A 604 18.80 -35.53 -50.45
N ASN A 605 18.23 -36.59 -49.87
CA ASN A 605 18.94 -37.82 -49.45
C ASN A 605 18.82 -38.98 -50.46
N ILE A 606 18.22 -38.75 -51.64
CA ILE A 606 18.15 -39.67 -52.79
C ILE A 606 19.13 -39.18 -53.86
#